data_AF-A0A2W6NCS1-F1
#
_entry.id   AF-A0A2W6NCS1-F1
#
_cell.length_a   1.000
_cell.length_b   1.000
_cell.length_c   1.000
_cell.angle_alpha   90.00
_cell.angle_beta   90.00
_cell.angle_gamma   90.00
#
_symmetry.space_group_name_H-M   'P 1'
#
loop_
_entity.id
_entity.type
_entity.pdbx_description
1 polymer ?
#
loop_
_entity_poly.entity_id
_entity_poly.type
_entity_poly.pdbx_seq_one_letter_code
_entity_poly.pdbx_strand_id
1 'polypeptide(L)'
;MITAYLLPALAEQKKVTNDEMQDIIRMLAHAPLLYDDGQHIRVEDYLGGLEKQLKHNTRRAAIELYELGVNACRQYHDPFQYEQLQDVLGLQAELWQEGILALHDWMSWLKQIGEGQQTLPEYDFGAMLGELPDGYMIHDFHDELQYRLEQDAANVWANEERNKLYVGLGVK
;
A
#
# COMPACT_ATOMS: atom_id res chain seq x y z
N MET A 1 5.88 -15.33 -13.61
CA MET A 1 7.09 -14.56 -13.97
C MET A 1 7.47 -13.78 -12.73
N ILE A 2 8.69 -13.94 -12.20
CA ILE A 2 9.18 -13.07 -11.12
C ILE A 2 9.66 -11.80 -11.80
N THR A 3 8.91 -10.70 -11.69
CA THR A 3 9.34 -9.39 -12.18
C THR A 3 10.45 -8.90 -11.27
N ALA A 4 11.67 -8.73 -11.78
CA ALA A 4 12.78 -8.24 -10.98
C ALA A 4 12.72 -6.69 -10.91
N TYR A 5 12.30 -6.16 -9.77
CA TYR A 5 12.28 -4.72 -9.51
C TYR A 5 13.62 -4.20 -9.01
N LEU A 6 13.99 -2.99 -9.41
CA LEU A 6 15.30 -2.42 -9.08
C LEU A 6 15.40 -2.02 -7.60
N LEU A 7 14.34 -1.46 -7.01
CA LEU A 7 14.38 -0.90 -5.66
C LEU A 7 14.62 -1.97 -4.57
N PRO A 8 13.89 -3.13 -4.55
CA PRO A 8 14.21 -4.23 -3.65
C PRO A 8 15.66 -4.72 -3.81
N ALA A 9 16.13 -4.90 -5.04
CA ALA A 9 17.48 -5.38 -5.32
C ALA A 9 18.57 -4.42 -4.80
N LEU A 10 18.36 -3.10 -4.90
CA LEU A 10 19.28 -2.11 -4.35
C LEU A 10 19.23 -2.10 -2.81
N ALA A 11 18.07 -2.32 -2.20
CA ALA A 11 17.91 -2.41 -0.76
C ALA A 11 18.67 -3.61 -0.18
N GLU A 12 18.51 -4.80 -0.79
CA GLU A 12 19.23 -6.03 -0.41
C GLU A 12 20.75 -5.86 -0.51
N GLN A 13 21.21 -5.13 -1.53
CA GLN A 13 22.63 -4.80 -1.72
C GLN A 13 23.14 -3.69 -0.79
N LYS A 14 22.29 -3.17 0.12
CA LYS A 14 22.59 -2.04 1.02
C LYS A 14 23.05 -0.79 0.27
N LYS A 15 22.51 -0.58 -0.94
CA LYS A 15 22.78 0.60 -1.79
C LYS A 15 21.75 1.71 -1.59
N VAL A 16 20.65 1.42 -0.90
CA VAL A 16 19.68 2.38 -0.39
C VAL A 16 19.79 2.40 1.13
N THR A 17 19.93 3.58 1.71
CA THR A 17 19.91 3.74 3.17
C THR A 17 18.50 3.56 3.72
N ASN A 18 18.37 3.23 5.00
CA ASN A 18 17.06 3.11 5.64
C ASN A 18 16.26 4.41 5.53
N ASP A 19 16.90 5.56 5.75
CA ASP A 19 16.26 6.87 5.64
C ASP A 19 15.75 7.16 4.22
N GLU A 20 16.54 6.86 3.19
CA GLU A 20 16.09 7.00 1.79
C GLU A 20 14.91 6.07 1.51
N MET A 21 14.93 4.83 2.01
CA MET A 21 13.85 3.88 1.79
C MET A 21 12.56 4.33 2.49
N GLN A 22 12.65 4.75 3.75
CA GLN A 22 11.50 5.27 4.51
C GLN A 22 10.88 6.48 3.82
N ASP A 23 11.70 7.42 3.32
CA ASP A 23 11.21 8.59 2.60
C ASP A 23 10.53 8.20 1.27
N ILE A 24 11.11 7.24 0.54
CA ILE A 24 10.53 6.72 -0.70
C ILE A 24 9.14 6.10 -0.46
N ILE A 25 9.04 5.22 0.55
CA ILE A 25 7.80 4.52 0.89
C ILE A 25 6.74 5.46 1.46
N ARG A 26 7.14 6.39 2.33
CA ARG A 26 6.25 7.45 2.83
C ARG A 26 5.58 8.18 1.66
N MET A 27 6.35 8.59 0.66
CA MET A 27 5.78 9.30 -0.50
C MET A 27 4.83 8.43 -1.32
N LEU A 28 5.04 7.11 -1.40
CA LEU A 28 4.13 6.20 -2.09
C LEU A 28 2.73 6.23 -1.49
N ALA A 29 2.60 6.27 -0.16
CA ALA A 29 1.32 6.36 0.53
C ALA A 29 0.77 7.79 0.60
N HIS A 30 1.65 8.81 0.68
CA HIS A 30 1.21 10.19 0.94
C HIS A 30 0.84 10.99 -0.31
N ALA A 31 1.55 10.85 -1.43
CA ALA A 31 1.24 11.64 -2.63
C ALA A 31 -0.19 11.42 -3.15
N PRO A 32 -0.75 10.19 -3.13
CA PRO A 32 -2.15 9.95 -3.50
C PRO A 32 -3.17 10.78 -2.73
N LEU A 33 -2.90 11.11 -1.46
CA LEU A 33 -3.80 11.89 -0.58
C LEU A 33 -3.98 13.35 -1.01
N LEU A 34 -3.17 13.83 -1.95
CA LEU A 34 -3.25 15.20 -2.48
C LEU A 34 -4.35 15.37 -3.54
N TYR A 35 -5.05 14.30 -3.90
CA TYR A 35 -6.01 14.26 -4.99
C TYR A 35 -7.33 13.64 -4.53
N ASP A 36 -8.42 14.04 -5.18
CA ASP A 36 -9.75 13.45 -5.00
C ASP A 36 -9.96 12.22 -5.91
N ASP A 37 -9.14 12.09 -6.97
CA ASP A 37 -9.14 10.98 -7.92
C ASP A 37 -7.73 10.66 -8.45
N GLY A 38 -7.58 9.50 -9.09
CA GLY A 38 -6.29 9.06 -9.63
C GLY A 38 -5.90 9.65 -10.99
N GLN A 39 -6.67 10.56 -11.59
CA GLN A 39 -6.45 10.97 -12.99
C GLN A 39 -5.22 11.86 -13.16
N HIS A 40 -4.96 12.72 -12.18
CA HIS A 40 -4.03 13.83 -12.33
C HIS A 40 -2.66 13.59 -11.70
N ILE A 41 -2.53 12.56 -10.88
CA ILE A 41 -1.28 12.22 -10.20
C ILE A 41 -0.18 11.81 -11.21
N ARG A 42 1.05 12.22 -10.90
CA ARG A 42 2.24 12.00 -11.71
C ARG A 42 3.42 11.61 -10.83
N VAL A 43 4.44 11.03 -11.45
CA VAL A 43 5.69 10.63 -10.78
C VAL A 43 6.38 11.84 -10.13
N GLU A 44 6.26 13.02 -10.73
CA GLU A 44 6.83 14.25 -10.21
C GLU A 44 6.23 14.66 -8.85
N ASP A 45 4.98 14.31 -8.57
CA ASP A 45 4.33 14.64 -7.30
C ASP A 45 4.93 13.83 -6.15
N TYR A 46 5.25 12.54 -6.41
CA TYR A 46 6.01 11.71 -5.48
C TYR A 46 7.44 12.23 -5.29
N LEU A 47 8.16 12.48 -6.38
CA LEU A 47 9.55 12.92 -6.32
C LEU A 47 9.71 14.31 -5.69
N GLY A 48 8.74 15.20 -5.91
CA GLY A 48 8.73 16.55 -5.37
C GLY A 48 8.50 16.60 -3.86
N GLY A 49 7.85 15.57 -3.29
CA GLY A 49 7.61 15.46 -1.86
C GLY A 49 8.71 14.72 -1.08
N LEU A 50 9.73 14.18 -1.76
CA LEU A 50 10.88 13.57 -1.08
C LEU A 50 11.67 14.59 -0.28
N GLU A 51 11.98 14.27 0.97
CA GLU A 51 12.84 15.07 1.84
C GLU A 51 14.33 14.78 1.59
N LYS A 52 14.64 13.58 1.10
CA LYS A 52 16.00 13.12 0.84
C LYS A 52 16.36 13.27 -0.64
N GLN A 53 17.55 13.80 -0.89
CA GLN A 53 18.11 13.80 -2.24
C GLN A 53 18.62 12.40 -2.60
N LEU A 54 17.91 11.72 -3.49
CA LEU A 54 18.28 10.37 -3.94
C LEU A 54 19.46 10.40 -4.92
N LYS A 55 20.38 9.44 -4.77
CA LYS A 55 21.43 9.15 -5.76
C LYS A 55 20.82 8.67 -7.07
N HIS A 56 21.55 8.82 -8.19
CA HIS A 56 21.04 8.49 -9.54
C HIS A 56 20.36 7.11 -9.64
N ASN A 57 20.99 6.05 -9.14
CA ASN A 57 20.42 4.70 -9.24
C ASN A 57 19.21 4.49 -8.33
N THR A 58 19.25 5.04 -7.10
CA THR A 58 18.12 5.02 -6.16
C THR A 58 16.95 5.81 -6.71
N ARG A 59 17.20 6.99 -7.30
CA ARG A 59 16.18 7.82 -7.95
C ARG A 59 15.50 7.08 -9.10
N ARG A 60 16.27 6.39 -9.94
CA ARG A 60 15.70 5.57 -11.03
C ARG A 60 14.82 4.44 -10.49
N ALA A 61 15.23 3.81 -9.39
CA ALA A 61 14.46 2.74 -8.75
C ALA A 61 13.18 3.27 -8.08
N ALA A 62 13.24 4.46 -7.47
CA ALA A 62 12.07 5.15 -6.92
C ALA A 62 11.08 5.56 -8.03
N ILE A 63 11.58 6.03 -9.17
CA ILE A 63 10.73 6.33 -10.34
C ILE A 63 9.97 5.09 -10.79
N GLU A 64 10.63 3.93 -10.91
CA GLU A 64 9.96 2.67 -11.25
C GLU A 64 8.82 2.35 -10.28
N LEU A 65 9.04 2.52 -8.96
CA LEU A 65 7.99 2.35 -7.95
C LEU A 65 6.83 3.35 -8.15
N TYR A 66 7.13 4.63 -8.34
CA TYR A 66 6.11 5.65 -8.48
C TYR A 66 5.33 5.56 -9.80
N GLU A 67 5.95 5.06 -10.87
CA GLU A 67 5.23 4.73 -12.10
C GLU A 67 4.17 3.64 -11.85
N LEU A 68 4.49 2.63 -11.02
CA LEU A 68 3.51 1.62 -10.60
C LEU A 68 2.40 2.26 -9.75
N GLY A 69 2.75 3.12 -8.80
CA GLY A 69 1.78 3.86 -7.98
C GLY A 69 0.81 4.70 -8.82
N VAL A 70 1.34 5.50 -9.76
CA VAL A 70 0.53 6.29 -10.70
C VAL A 70 -0.41 5.40 -11.52
N ASN A 71 0.09 4.28 -12.04
CA ASN A 71 -0.74 3.36 -12.83
C ASN A 71 -1.84 2.71 -11.99
N ALA A 72 -1.56 2.36 -10.73
CA ALA A 72 -2.55 1.86 -9.80
C ALA A 72 -3.62 2.91 -9.50
N CYS A 73 -3.23 4.16 -9.19
CA CYS A 73 -4.14 5.28 -8.98
C CYS A 73 -5.09 5.49 -10.17
N ARG A 74 -4.56 5.46 -11.40
CA ARG A 74 -5.33 5.72 -12.62
C ARG A 74 -6.41 4.68 -12.94
N GLN A 75 -6.43 3.54 -12.25
CA GLN A 75 -7.53 2.60 -12.40
C GLN A 75 -8.82 3.06 -11.70
N TYR A 76 -8.71 3.99 -10.75
CA TYR A 76 -9.82 4.42 -9.92
C TYR A 76 -10.12 5.90 -10.17
N HIS A 77 -11.15 6.13 -11.00
CA HIS A 77 -11.69 7.47 -11.27
C HIS A 77 -12.88 7.81 -10.36
N ASP A 78 -13.46 6.81 -9.72
CA ASP A 78 -14.52 7.01 -8.75
C ASP A 78 -13.89 7.46 -7.41
N PRO A 79 -14.36 8.57 -6.80
CA PRO A 79 -13.75 9.10 -5.58
C PRO A 79 -13.78 8.12 -4.41
N PHE A 80 -14.83 7.30 -4.28
CA PHE A 80 -14.95 6.34 -3.17
C PHE A 80 -13.95 5.19 -3.34
N GLN A 81 -13.81 4.65 -4.55
CA GLN A 81 -12.80 3.64 -4.82
C GLN A 81 -11.37 4.19 -4.71
N TYR A 82 -11.18 5.46 -5.07
CA TYR A 82 -9.87 6.12 -4.93
C TYR A 82 -9.51 6.36 -3.46
N GLU A 83 -10.46 6.78 -2.64
CA GLU A 83 -10.30 6.88 -1.18
C GLU A 83 -9.96 5.51 -0.56
N GLN A 84 -10.64 4.45 -1.01
CA GLN A 84 -10.31 3.09 -0.59
C GLN A 84 -8.88 2.68 -1.00
N LEU A 85 -8.42 3.05 -2.20
CA LEU A 85 -7.03 2.83 -2.61
C LEU A 85 -6.06 3.59 -1.70
N GLN A 86 -6.36 4.85 -1.38
CA GLN A 86 -5.51 5.67 -0.49
C GLN A 86 -5.36 5.02 0.89
N ASP A 87 -6.45 4.53 1.45
CA ASP A 87 -6.46 3.81 2.73
C ASP A 87 -5.63 2.52 2.66
N VAL A 88 -5.80 1.74 1.59
CA VAL A 88 -5.00 0.53 1.32
C VAL A 88 -3.50 0.84 1.20
N LEU A 89 -3.13 1.92 0.50
CA LEU A 89 -1.71 2.31 0.37
C LEU A 89 -1.12 2.75 1.71
N GLY A 90 -1.92 3.40 2.56
CA GLY A 90 -1.59 3.68 3.96
C GLY A 90 -1.25 2.39 4.71
N LEU A 91 -2.14 1.41 4.65
CA LEU A 91 -1.97 0.13 5.36
C LEU A 91 -0.76 -0.63 4.88
N GLN A 92 -0.55 -0.68 3.56
CA GLN A 92 0.60 -1.35 2.99
C GLN A 92 1.92 -0.69 3.45
N ALA A 93 1.95 0.62 3.66
CA ALA A 93 3.12 1.31 4.21
C ALA A 93 3.41 0.87 5.64
N GLU A 94 2.38 0.79 6.50
CA GLU A 94 2.50 0.33 7.88
C GLU A 94 2.95 -1.14 7.94
N LEU A 95 2.28 -2.03 7.18
CA LEU A 95 2.66 -3.44 7.09
C LEU A 95 4.09 -3.63 6.58
N TRP A 96 4.57 -2.78 5.68
CA TRP A 96 5.96 -2.80 5.23
C TRP A 96 6.92 -2.35 6.34
N GLN A 97 6.58 -1.31 7.11
CA GLN A 97 7.38 -0.85 8.25
C GLN A 97 7.47 -1.91 9.36
N GLU A 98 6.41 -2.67 9.57
CA GLU A 98 6.35 -3.81 10.51
C GLU A 98 7.07 -5.06 9.99
N GLY A 99 7.50 -5.07 8.73
CA GLY A 99 8.15 -6.22 8.09
C GLY A 99 7.21 -7.35 7.72
N ILE A 100 5.90 -7.09 7.68
CA ILE A 100 4.85 -8.04 7.25
C ILE A 100 4.75 -8.05 5.72
N LEU A 101 4.75 -6.88 5.08
CA LEU A 101 4.69 -6.76 3.62
C LEU A 101 6.09 -6.58 3.04
N ALA A 102 6.52 -7.51 2.18
CA ALA A 102 7.77 -7.35 1.43
C ALA A 102 7.61 -6.34 0.30
N LEU A 103 8.61 -5.47 0.10
CA LEU A 103 8.58 -4.45 -0.95
C LEU A 103 8.38 -5.05 -2.36
N HIS A 104 8.97 -6.22 -2.62
CA HIS A 104 8.79 -6.92 -3.89
C HIS A 104 7.33 -7.29 -4.15
N ASP A 105 6.64 -7.76 -3.12
CA ASP A 105 5.24 -8.17 -3.24
C ASP A 105 4.33 -6.95 -3.36
N TRP A 106 4.61 -5.87 -2.65
CA TRP A 106 3.89 -4.61 -2.82
C TRP A 106 4.03 -4.04 -4.24
N MET A 107 5.24 -4.02 -4.80
CA MET A 107 5.45 -3.59 -6.20
C MET A 107 4.72 -4.51 -7.20
N SER A 108 4.67 -5.81 -6.92
CA SER A 108 3.89 -6.76 -7.73
C SER A 108 2.40 -6.47 -7.65
N TRP A 109 1.89 -6.20 -6.46
CA TRP A 109 0.49 -5.85 -6.21
C TRP A 109 0.10 -4.56 -6.94
N LEU A 110 0.91 -3.50 -6.83
CA LEU A 110 0.68 -2.23 -7.54
C LEU A 110 0.62 -2.43 -9.06
N LYS A 111 1.52 -3.26 -9.60
CA LYS A 111 1.50 -3.62 -11.02
C LYS A 111 0.20 -4.33 -11.40
N GLN A 112 -0.25 -5.29 -10.61
CA GLN A 112 -1.47 -6.06 -10.88
C GLN A 112 -2.72 -5.19 -10.79
N ILE A 113 -2.80 -4.31 -9.78
CA ILE A 113 -3.85 -3.29 -9.66
C ILE A 113 -3.84 -2.40 -10.89
N GLY A 114 -2.71 -1.79 -11.23
CA GLY A 114 -2.58 -0.90 -12.38
C GLY A 114 -2.85 -1.55 -13.75
N GLU A 115 -2.74 -2.88 -13.84
CA GLU A 115 -3.10 -3.68 -15.02
C GLU A 115 -4.54 -4.21 -14.99
N GLY A 116 -5.31 -3.93 -13.93
CA GLY A 116 -6.67 -4.44 -13.73
C GLY A 116 -6.73 -5.95 -13.48
N GLN A 117 -5.62 -6.59 -13.13
CA GLN A 117 -5.52 -8.02 -12.82
C GLN A 117 -5.85 -8.34 -11.36
N GLN A 118 -5.83 -7.32 -10.52
CA GLN A 118 -6.23 -7.39 -9.12
C GLN A 118 -7.19 -6.23 -8.83
N THR A 119 -8.11 -6.45 -7.90
CA THR A 119 -9.04 -5.43 -7.39
C THR A 119 -8.70 -5.09 -5.94
N LEU A 120 -9.22 -3.97 -5.45
CA LEU A 120 -9.13 -3.63 -4.03
C LEU A 120 -9.88 -4.70 -3.20
N PRO A 121 -9.47 -4.95 -1.95
CA PRO A 121 -10.23 -5.80 -1.04
C PRO A 121 -11.63 -5.22 -0.79
N GLU A 122 -12.68 -5.98 -1.06
CA GLU A 122 -14.06 -5.54 -0.83
C GLU A 122 -14.64 -6.20 0.43
N TYR A 123 -15.22 -5.38 1.31
CA TYR A 123 -15.83 -5.83 2.55
C TYR A 123 -17.20 -5.20 2.76
N ASP A 124 -18.14 -5.98 3.29
CA ASP A 124 -19.38 -5.48 3.86
C ASP A 124 -19.20 -5.39 5.37
N PHE A 125 -18.57 -4.30 5.83
CA PHE A 125 -18.27 -4.12 7.25
C PHE A 125 -19.54 -4.11 8.10
N GLY A 126 -20.65 -3.57 7.57
CA GLY A 126 -21.92 -3.54 8.26
C GLY A 126 -22.48 -4.94 8.54
N ALA A 127 -22.39 -5.83 7.56
CA ALA A 127 -22.77 -7.24 7.75
C ALA A 127 -21.83 -7.99 8.72
N MET A 128 -20.55 -7.61 8.76
CA MET A 128 -19.53 -8.28 9.58
C MET A 128 -19.52 -7.82 11.05
N LEU A 129 -19.67 -6.52 11.28
CA LEU A 129 -19.45 -5.87 12.57
C LEU A 129 -20.68 -5.17 13.13
N GLY A 130 -21.74 -4.98 12.32
CA GLY A 130 -22.94 -4.27 12.70
C GLY A 130 -22.87 -2.78 12.39
N GLU A 131 -23.43 -1.96 13.28
CA GLU A 131 -23.47 -0.50 13.10
C GLU A 131 -22.07 0.10 13.36
N LEU A 132 -21.56 0.84 12.37
CA LEU A 132 -20.21 1.40 12.36
C LEU A 132 -20.24 2.92 12.17
N PRO A 133 -19.19 3.65 12.61
CA PRO A 133 -19.05 5.07 12.30
C PRO A 133 -19.02 5.36 10.80
N ASP A 134 -19.46 6.55 10.41
CA ASP A 134 -19.30 7.05 9.04
C ASP A 134 -17.81 7.11 8.69
N GLY A 135 -17.46 6.61 7.50
CA GLY A 135 -16.07 6.61 7.02
C GLY A 135 -15.21 5.45 7.54
N TYR A 136 -15.81 4.39 8.08
CA TYR A 136 -15.08 3.17 8.46
C TYR A 136 -14.46 2.50 7.23
N MET A 137 -13.14 2.32 7.24
CA MET A 137 -12.36 1.82 6.11
C MET A 137 -11.51 0.59 6.48
N ILE A 138 -10.63 0.19 5.55
CA ILE A 138 -9.78 -0.99 5.69
C ILE A 138 -8.77 -0.84 6.83
N HIS A 139 -8.25 0.37 7.08
CA HIS A 139 -7.44 0.65 8.26
C HIS A 139 -8.18 0.37 9.56
N ASP A 140 -9.38 0.92 9.74
CA ASP A 140 -10.18 0.69 10.95
C ASP A 140 -10.47 -0.81 11.13
N PHE A 141 -10.71 -1.52 10.03
CA PHE A 141 -10.89 -2.97 10.05
C PHE A 141 -9.64 -3.70 10.52
N HIS A 142 -8.46 -3.32 10.04
CA HIS A 142 -7.20 -3.89 10.50
C HIS A 142 -6.98 -3.66 12.01
N ASP A 143 -7.23 -2.45 12.50
CA ASP A 143 -7.13 -2.09 13.92
C ASP A 143 -8.09 -2.93 14.79
N GLU A 144 -9.33 -3.11 14.34
CA GLU A 144 -10.32 -3.94 15.05
C GLU A 144 -9.90 -5.41 15.11
N LEU A 145 -9.34 -5.95 14.01
CA LEU A 145 -8.81 -7.32 13.99
C LEU A 145 -7.62 -7.47 14.94
N GLN A 146 -6.72 -6.49 14.94
CA GLN A 146 -5.55 -6.45 15.82
C GLN A 146 -5.97 -6.39 17.29
N TYR A 147 -6.89 -5.49 17.63
CA TYR A 147 -7.43 -5.35 18.98
C TYR A 147 -8.03 -6.68 19.48
N ARG A 148 -8.82 -7.38 18.65
CA ARG A 148 -9.39 -8.68 19.02
C ARG A 148 -8.33 -9.75 19.27
N LEU A 149 -7.26 -9.76 18.48
CA LEU A 149 -6.16 -10.71 18.62
C LEU A 149 -5.27 -10.42 19.84
N GLU A 150 -5.21 -9.17 20.29
CA GLU A 150 -4.56 -8.80 21.55
C GLU A 150 -5.36 -9.30 22.76
N GLN A 151 -6.69 -9.29 22.68
CA GLN A 151 -7.55 -9.85 23.73
C GLN A 151 -7.55 -11.39 23.73
N ASP A 152 -7.58 -12.00 22.55
CA ASP A 152 -7.53 -13.44 22.35
C ASP A 152 -6.74 -13.80 21.09
N ALA A 153 -5.49 -14.20 21.27
CA ALA A 153 -4.61 -14.59 20.16
C ALA A 153 -5.13 -15.82 19.38
N ALA A 154 -6.00 -16.63 19.99
CA ALA A 154 -6.61 -17.80 19.35
C ALA A 154 -7.97 -17.48 18.70
N ASN A 155 -8.37 -16.20 18.64
CA ASN A 155 -9.61 -15.80 17.98
C ASN A 155 -9.58 -16.22 16.50
N VAL A 156 -10.37 -17.25 16.18
CA VAL A 156 -10.35 -17.91 14.87
C VAL A 156 -10.79 -16.94 13.78
N TRP A 157 -11.88 -16.22 14.01
CA TRP A 157 -12.44 -15.28 13.04
C TRP A 157 -11.46 -14.14 12.74
N ALA A 158 -10.88 -13.52 13.77
CA ALA A 158 -9.96 -12.40 13.56
C ALA A 158 -8.67 -12.84 12.83
N ASN A 159 -8.17 -14.05 13.12
CA ASN A 159 -7.03 -14.60 12.40
C ASN A 159 -7.35 -14.87 10.92
N GLU A 160 -8.51 -15.45 10.62
CA GLU A 160 -8.95 -15.74 9.26
C GLU A 160 -9.14 -14.45 8.44
N GLU A 161 -9.83 -13.46 9.00
CA GLU A 161 -10.07 -12.19 8.32
C GLU A 161 -8.80 -11.37 8.12
N ARG A 162 -7.90 -11.32 9.11
CA ARG A 162 -6.58 -10.69 8.96
C ARG A 162 -5.78 -11.36 7.83
N ASN A 163 -5.79 -12.69 7.77
CA ASN A 163 -5.09 -13.39 6.71
C ASN A 163 -5.68 -13.08 5.32
N LYS A 164 -7.02 -13.04 5.19
CA LYS A 164 -7.67 -12.63 3.94
C LYS A 164 -7.30 -11.20 3.55
N LEU A 165 -7.32 -10.27 4.51
CA LEU A 165 -6.94 -8.89 4.31
C LEU A 165 -5.51 -8.80 3.79
N TYR A 166 -4.56 -9.42 4.49
CA TYR A 166 -3.14 -9.40 4.12
C TYR A 166 -2.90 -9.98 2.72
N VAL A 167 -3.54 -11.10 2.36
CA VAL A 167 -3.48 -11.63 1.01
C VAL A 167 -4.05 -10.64 -0.01
N GLY A 168 -5.18 -9.99 0.31
CA GLY A 168 -5.78 -8.94 -0.52
C GLY A 168 -4.87 -7.72 -0.71
N LEU A 169 -4.02 -7.41 0.26
CA LEU A 169 -3.02 -6.34 0.24
C LEU A 169 -1.67 -6.80 -0.35
N GLY A 170 -1.57 -8.04 -0.82
CA GLY A 170 -0.40 -8.57 -1.51
C GLY A 170 0.65 -9.23 -0.61
N VAL A 171 0.38 -9.44 0.68
CA VAL A 171 1.24 -10.26 1.55
C VAL A 171 1.16 -11.73 1.08
N LYS A 172 2.32 -12.39 0.95
CA LYS A 172 2.44 -13.78 0.48
C LYS A 172 3.17 -14.69 1.46
#